data_AF-A0A7S2AR82-F1
#
_entry.id   AF-A0A7S2AR82-F1
#
_cell.length_a   1.000
_cell.length_b   1.000
_cell.length_c   1.000
_cell.angle_alpha   90.00
_cell.angle_beta   90.00
_cell.angle_gamma   90.00
#
_symmetry.space_group_name_H-M   'P 1'
#
loop_
_entity.id
_entity.type
_entity.pdbx_description
1 polymer ?
#
loop_
_entity_poly.entity_id
_entity_poly.type
_entity_poly.pdbx_seq_one_letter_code
_entity_poly.pdbx_strand_id
1 'polypeptide(L)'
;EDVRRWWVASSILEDAARILELLTPFAPKSFLVIAGSASLVRAVAVTGRNSLINGAIMRHIGRAENFSDVRAKLEVQGRVLALASLPAGLLLFRAAAAVNAEDTPIGAIVAVVGSYVVLFLGHGYACYKSACALELDTLNRRRLALCAMAFACGDSLPTPSDAALREGVFANRFPLKEVAVACKAGDAARDSSTFDRLAAACVAGAARGGAHIEDVAPFVVGFDEARARSACVCVPPDAPPINVRLGALAAAKASALIAESNDDMHVVTEASAWAAANESEFEEALRRSGWRSEA
;
A
#
# COMPACT_ATOMS: atom_id res chain seq x y z
N GLU A 1 0.65 3.21 -1.59
CA GLU A 1 1.17 2.31 -0.53
C GLU A 1 0.33 1.04 -0.47
N ASP A 2 0.90 -0.07 0.01
CA ASP A 2 0.27 -1.39 0.01
C ASP A 2 -0.30 -1.72 1.39
N VAL A 3 -1.53 -1.28 1.61
CA VAL A 3 -2.22 -1.40 2.90
C VAL A 3 -2.40 -2.87 3.30
N ARG A 4 -2.69 -3.74 2.33
CA ARG A 4 -2.97 -5.17 2.56
C ARG A 4 -1.73 -5.90 3.07
N ARG A 5 -0.57 -5.71 2.43
CA ARG A 5 0.67 -6.33 2.92
C ARG A 5 1.10 -5.82 4.25
N TRP A 6 1.09 -4.50 4.43
CA TRP A 6 1.54 -3.92 5.68
C TRP A 6 0.61 -4.29 6.84
N TRP A 7 -0.69 -4.46 6.59
CA TRP A 7 -1.63 -5.00 7.58
C TRP A 7 -1.18 -6.37 8.07
N VAL A 8 -0.95 -7.31 7.15
CA VAL A 8 -0.51 -8.67 7.51
C VAL A 8 0.89 -8.68 8.12
N ALA A 9 1.82 -7.91 7.59
CA ALA A 9 3.19 -7.82 8.11
C ALA A 9 3.22 -7.26 9.53
N SER A 10 2.46 -6.19 9.82
CA SER A 10 2.35 -5.62 11.15
C SER A 10 1.67 -6.59 12.12
N SER A 11 0.65 -7.35 11.69
CA SER A 11 0.04 -8.41 12.52
C SER A 11 1.03 -9.52 12.86
N ILE A 12 1.81 -10.00 11.89
CA ILE A 12 2.84 -11.02 12.14
C ILE A 12 3.91 -10.53 13.12
N LEU A 13 4.34 -9.27 13.01
CA LEU A 13 5.29 -8.67 13.95
C LEU A 13 4.70 -8.56 15.36
N GLU A 14 3.43 -8.19 15.49
CA GLU A 14 2.76 -8.13 16.78
C GLU A 14 2.67 -9.52 17.43
N ASP A 15 2.35 -10.54 16.64
CA ASP A 15 2.35 -11.93 17.10
C ASP A 15 3.75 -12.41 17.51
N ALA A 16 4.79 -12.06 16.74
CA ALA A 16 6.17 -12.37 17.09
C ALA A 16 6.56 -11.75 18.44
N ALA A 17 6.14 -10.51 18.71
CA ALA A 17 6.35 -9.89 20.01
C ALA A 17 5.63 -10.66 21.14
N ARG A 18 4.40 -11.11 20.93
CA ARG A 18 3.66 -11.93 21.91
C ARG A 18 4.36 -13.27 22.18
N ILE A 19 4.93 -13.89 21.16
CA ILE A 19 5.73 -15.12 21.31
C ILE A 19 6.99 -14.84 22.14
N LEU A 20 7.68 -13.72 21.91
CA LEU A 20 8.83 -13.34 22.73
C LEU A 20 8.43 -13.08 24.19
N GLU A 21 7.33 -12.36 24.45
CA GLU A 21 6.78 -12.16 25.80
C GLU A 21 6.51 -13.51 26.49
N LEU A 22 6.00 -14.49 25.72
CA LEU A 22 5.69 -15.81 26.22
C LEU A 22 6.92 -16.66 26.55
N LEU A 23 8.04 -16.44 25.87
CA LEU A 23 9.29 -17.17 26.13
C LEU A 23 9.99 -16.71 27.42
N THR A 24 9.58 -15.57 27.98
CA THR A 24 10.22 -15.00 29.18
C THR A 24 10.30 -15.94 30.39
N PRO A 25 9.31 -16.82 30.69
CA PRO A 25 9.42 -17.75 31.81
C PRO A 25 10.47 -18.84 31.59
N PHE A 26 10.79 -19.18 30.34
CA PHE A 26 11.77 -20.23 29.99
C PHE A 26 13.22 -19.76 30.08
N ALA A 27 13.46 -18.44 30.11
CA ALA A 27 14.80 -17.86 30.19
C ALA A 27 14.87 -16.73 31.24
N PRO A 28 14.73 -17.04 32.54
CA PRO A 28 14.67 -16.02 33.60
C PRO A 28 15.91 -15.12 33.65
N LYS A 29 17.10 -15.69 33.37
CA LYS A 29 18.38 -14.97 33.35
C LYS A 29 18.46 -13.91 32.25
N SER A 30 17.67 -14.05 31.20
CA SER A 30 17.61 -13.14 30.05
C SER A 30 16.27 -12.40 29.96
N PHE A 31 15.47 -12.44 31.03
CA PHE A 31 14.13 -11.86 31.09
C PHE A 31 14.09 -10.44 30.53
N LEU A 32 14.96 -9.56 31.02
CA LEU A 32 14.96 -8.14 30.65
C LEU A 32 15.26 -7.94 29.16
N VAL A 33 16.17 -8.73 28.60
CA VAL A 33 16.52 -8.66 27.17
C VAL A 33 15.35 -9.14 26.32
N ILE A 34 14.76 -10.28 26.65
CA ILE A 34 13.63 -10.85 25.90
C ILE A 34 12.40 -9.92 25.98
N ALA A 35 12.05 -9.46 27.17
CA ALA A 35 10.92 -8.57 27.38
C ALA A 35 11.13 -7.19 26.72
N GLY A 36 12.35 -6.67 26.75
CA GLY A 36 12.74 -5.43 26.07
C GLY A 36 12.64 -5.56 24.55
N SER A 37 13.19 -6.64 23.98
CA SER A 37 13.06 -6.94 22.54
C SER A 37 11.60 -7.13 22.13
N ALA A 38 10.80 -7.83 22.93
CA ALA A 38 9.38 -8.01 22.66
C ALA A 38 8.64 -6.66 22.62
N SER A 39 8.89 -5.79 23.61
CA SER A 39 8.32 -4.44 23.68
C SER A 39 8.71 -3.60 22.47
N LEU A 40 9.96 -3.68 22.02
CA LEU A 40 10.45 -2.99 20.82
C LEU A 40 9.73 -3.49 19.56
N VAL A 41 9.68 -4.81 19.33
CA VAL A 41 9.01 -5.40 18.16
C VAL A 41 7.54 -5.02 18.14
N ARG A 42 6.88 -5.05 19.31
CA ARG A 42 5.49 -4.63 19.46
C ARG A 42 5.28 -3.15 19.11
N ALA A 43 6.18 -2.27 19.55
CA ALA A 43 6.09 -0.85 19.25
C ALA A 43 6.21 -0.57 17.74
N VAL A 44 7.09 -1.28 17.04
CA VAL A 44 7.22 -1.21 15.58
C VAL A 44 5.93 -1.70 14.90
N ALA A 45 5.41 -2.85 15.33
CA ALA A 45 4.18 -3.43 14.79
C ALA A 45 2.98 -2.48 14.95
N VAL A 46 2.78 -1.94 16.15
CA VAL A 46 1.70 -1.01 16.49
C VAL A 46 1.81 0.28 15.69
N THR A 47 3.03 0.83 15.55
CA THR A 47 3.26 2.06 14.78
C THR A 47 2.88 1.87 13.31
N GLY A 48 3.33 0.77 12.69
CA GLY A 48 2.97 0.43 11.31
C GLY A 48 1.46 0.29 11.13
N ARG A 49 0.81 -0.51 11.97
CA ARG A 49 -0.64 -0.72 11.93
C ARG A 49 -1.43 0.58 12.12
N ASN A 50 -1.06 1.40 13.10
CA ASN A 50 -1.74 2.66 13.38
C ASN A 50 -1.58 3.68 12.25
N SER A 51 -0.43 3.70 11.57
CA SER A 51 -0.22 4.52 10.38
C SER A 51 -1.19 4.13 9.25
N LEU A 52 -1.37 2.83 9.00
CA LEU A 52 -2.33 2.33 8.01
C LEU A 52 -3.77 2.66 8.38
N ILE A 53 -4.13 2.45 9.65
CA ILE A 53 -5.47 2.73 10.16
C ILE A 53 -5.78 4.20 9.98
N ASN A 54 -4.95 5.09 10.52
CA ASN A 54 -5.19 6.53 10.51
C ASN A 54 -5.07 7.17 9.11
N GLY A 55 -4.38 6.50 8.19
CA GLY A 55 -4.25 6.92 6.79
C GLY A 55 -5.33 6.29 5.91
N ALA A 56 -4.95 5.25 5.19
CA ALA A 56 -5.74 4.71 4.10
C ALA A 56 -7.07 4.06 4.54
N ILE A 57 -7.09 3.35 5.66
CA ILE A 57 -8.30 2.65 6.13
C ILE A 57 -9.33 3.69 6.62
N MET A 58 -8.90 4.68 7.40
CA MET A 58 -9.80 5.71 7.89
C MET A 58 -10.40 6.53 6.75
N ARG A 59 -9.61 6.85 5.72
CA ARG A 59 -10.11 7.51 4.49
C ARG A 59 -11.15 6.67 3.77
N HIS A 60 -10.96 5.35 3.73
CA HIS A 60 -11.87 4.43 3.07
C HIS A 60 -13.20 4.30 3.82
N ILE A 61 -13.16 4.07 5.14
CA ILE A 61 -14.36 3.85 5.96
C ILE A 61 -15.10 5.18 6.22
N GLY A 62 -14.37 6.28 6.32
CA GLY A 62 -14.96 7.59 6.54
C GLY A 62 -15.76 8.08 5.33
N ARG A 63 -16.92 8.68 5.62
CA ARG A 63 -17.84 9.32 4.67
C ARG A 63 -18.39 10.60 5.27
N ALA A 64 -18.59 11.64 4.46
CA ALA A 64 -19.20 12.91 4.90
C ALA A 64 -18.58 13.45 6.20
N GLU A 65 -17.24 13.54 6.25
CA GLU A 65 -16.47 14.10 7.37
C GLU A 65 -16.66 13.39 8.74
N ASN A 66 -17.23 12.18 8.77
CA ASN A 66 -17.48 11.43 10.00
C ASN A 66 -16.24 10.71 10.60
N PHE A 67 -15.02 11.16 10.25
CA PHE A 67 -13.79 10.45 10.59
C PHE A 67 -13.59 10.33 12.10
N SER A 68 -13.96 11.35 12.88
CA SER A 68 -13.81 11.33 14.33
C SER A 68 -14.73 10.30 15.00
N ASP A 69 -15.99 10.20 14.57
CA ASP A 69 -16.97 9.26 15.13
C ASP A 69 -16.62 7.81 14.82
N VAL A 70 -16.28 7.52 13.57
CA VAL A 70 -15.86 6.16 13.17
C VAL A 70 -14.59 5.76 13.93
N ARG A 71 -13.62 6.67 14.10
CA ARG A 71 -12.40 6.40 14.86
C ARG A 71 -12.70 6.15 16.33
N ALA A 72 -13.57 6.96 16.95
CA ALA A 72 -13.98 6.77 18.34
C ALA A 72 -14.63 5.41 18.55
N LYS A 73 -15.52 4.98 17.64
CA LYS A 73 -16.14 3.65 17.68
C LYS A 73 -15.12 2.52 17.57
N LEU A 74 -14.21 2.59 16.60
CA LEU A 74 -13.14 1.60 16.43
C LEU A 74 -12.24 1.51 17.68
N GLU A 75 -11.88 2.66 18.25
CA GLU A 75 -11.04 2.71 19.44
C GLU A 75 -11.75 2.11 20.67
N VAL A 76 -13.01 2.45 20.90
CA VAL A 76 -13.81 1.88 22.01
C VAL A 76 -13.96 0.37 21.84
N GLN A 77 -14.28 -0.11 20.63
CA GLN A 77 -14.37 -1.55 20.36
C GLN A 77 -13.05 -2.26 20.63
N GLY A 78 -11.94 -1.69 20.19
CA GLY A 78 -10.60 -2.21 20.46
C GLY A 78 -10.27 -2.29 21.95
N ARG A 79 -10.60 -1.24 22.72
CA ARG A 79 -10.38 -1.20 24.17
C ARG A 79 -11.25 -2.21 24.93
N VAL A 80 -12.53 -2.32 24.57
CA VAL A 80 -13.45 -3.30 25.18
C VAL A 80 -12.97 -4.73 24.94
N LEU A 81 -12.60 -5.05 23.70
CA LEU A 81 -12.08 -6.38 23.36
C LEU A 81 -10.76 -6.67 24.08
N ALA A 82 -9.87 -5.68 24.20
CA ALA A 82 -8.63 -5.81 24.95
C ALA A 82 -8.91 -6.15 26.43
N LEU A 83 -9.81 -5.41 27.09
CA LEU A 83 -10.20 -5.67 28.48
C LEU A 83 -10.84 -7.05 28.64
N ALA A 84 -11.75 -7.43 27.73
CA ALA A 84 -12.40 -8.73 27.75
C ALA A 84 -11.40 -9.89 27.54
N SER A 85 -10.30 -9.66 26.82
CA SER A 85 -9.27 -10.68 26.56
C SER A 85 -8.28 -10.89 27.71
N LEU A 86 -8.17 -9.95 28.65
CA LEU A 86 -7.19 -10.00 29.74
C LEU A 86 -7.29 -11.27 30.60
N PRO A 87 -8.48 -11.72 31.06
CA PRO A 87 -8.59 -12.93 31.86
C PRO A 87 -8.10 -14.17 31.11
N ALA A 88 -8.45 -14.31 29.83
CA ALA A 88 -8.00 -15.42 29.00
C ALA A 88 -6.49 -15.39 28.79
N GLY A 89 -5.91 -14.22 28.51
CA GLY A 89 -4.46 -14.05 28.39
C GLY A 89 -3.70 -14.38 29.67
N LEU A 90 -4.23 -13.97 30.83
CA LEU A 90 -3.64 -14.27 32.13
C LEU A 90 -3.66 -15.77 32.44
N LEU A 91 -4.79 -16.46 32.20
CA LEU A 91 -4.89 -17.90 32.41
C LEU A 91 -3.89 -18.66 31.53
N LEU A 92 -3.77 -18.25 30.27
CA LEU A 92 -2.83 -18.86 29.33
C LEU A 92 -1.37 -18.63 29.74
N PHE A 93 -1.02 -17.41 30.18
CA PHE A 93 0.30 -17.11 30.72
C PHE A 93 0.62 -17.93 31.98
N ARG A 94 -0.34 -18.09 32.89
CA ARG A 94 -0.18 -18.94 34.08
C ARG A 94 0.04 -20.41 33.70
N ALA A 95 -0.67 -20.91 32.70
CA ALA A 95 -0.47 -22.25 32.19
C ALA A 95 0.94 -22.42 31.58
N ALA A 96 1.42 -21.42 30.83
CA ALA A 96 2.78 -21.39 30.30
C ALA A 96 3.87 -21.37 31.38
N ALA A 97 3.67 -20.62 32.47
CA ALA A 97 4.58 -20.63 33.60
C ALA A 97 4.56 -21.98 34.35
N ALA A 98 3.39 -22.61 34.49
CA ALA A 98 3.25 -23.87 35.19
C ALA A 98 3.94 -25.04 34.46
N VAL A 99 3.99 -25.03 33.13
CA VAL A 99 4.64 -26.10 32.35
C VAL A 99 6.17 -26.03 32.32
N ASN A 100 6.78 -25.07 33.01
CA ASN A 100 8.23 -24.94 33.18
C ASN A 100 8.80 -25.74 34.37
N ALA A 101 7.96 -26.47 35.13
CA ALA A 101 8.42 -27.29 36.24
C ALA A 101 9.03 -28.61 35.75
N GLU A 102 10.06 -29.11 36.45
CA GLU A 102 10.86 -30.30 36.07
C GLU A 102 10.02 -31.58 35.89
N ASP A 103 8.89 -31.71 36.59
CA ASP A 103 7.99 -32.88 36.56
C ASP A 103 6.73 -32.70 35.69
N THR A 104 6.71 -31.70 34.81
CA THR A 104 5.51 -31.41 34.00
C THR A 104 5.24 -32.55 32.99
N PRO A 105 4.02 -33.13 32.96
CA PRO A 105 3.66 -34.10 31.93
C PRO A 105 3.78 -33.51 30.52
N ILE A 106 4.38 -34.25 29.59
CA ILE A 106 4.54 -33.82 28.18
C ILE A 106 3.21 -33.39 27.56
N GLY A 107 2.10 -34.06 27.90
CA GLY A 107 0.76 -33.69 27.43
C GLY A 107 0.33 -32.26 27.81
N ALA A 108 0.73 -31.77 28.99
CA ALA A 108 0.44 -30.40 29.42
C ALA A 108 1.27 -29.37 28.63
N ILE A 109 2.55 -29.67 28.37
CA ILE A 109 3.41 -28.85 27.52
C ILE A 109 2.81 -28.75 26.10
N VAL A 110 2.42 -29.89 25.52
CA VAL A 110 1.80 -29.95 24.19
C VAL A 110 0.49 -29.19 24.16
N ALA A 111 -0.36 -29.30 25.18
CA ALA A 111 -1.62 -28.56 25.25
C ALA A 111 -1.41 -27.04 25.27
N VAL A 112 -0.47 -26.56 26.10
CA VAL A 112 -0.14 -25.13 26.18
C VAL A 112 0.44 -24.65 24.85
N VAL A 113 1.50 -25.28 24.35
CA VAL A 113 2.13 -24.89 23.07
C VAL A 113 1.11 -24.96 21.92
N GLY A 114 0.30 -26.02 21.86
CA GLY A 114 -0.74 -26.20 20.86
C GLY A 114 -1.79 -25.10 20.90
N SER A 115 -2.25 -24.68 22.09
CA SER A 115 -3.20 -23.57 22.23
C SER A 115 -2.62 -22.25 21.70
N TYR A 116 -1.33 -21.99 21.91
CA TYR A 116 -0.66 -20.82 21.34
C TYR A 116 -0.53 -20.90 19.83
N VAL A 117 -0.18 -22.05 19.28
CA VAL A 117 -0.10 -22.27 17.82
C VAL A 117 -1.48 -22.02 17.18
N VAL A 118 -2.55 -22.52 17.79
CA VAL A 118 -3.93 -22.29 17.31
C VAL A 118 -4.29 -20.80 17.36
N LEU A 119 -3.96 -20.09 18.44
CA LEU A 119 -4.22 -18.66 18.55
C LEU A 119 -3.41 -17.86 17.52
N PHE A 120 -2.12 -18.17 17.35
CA PHE A 120 -1.23 -17.54 16.39
C PHE A 120 -1.72 -17.73 14.95
N LEU A 121 -1.97 -18.98 14.54
CA LEU A 121 -2.44 -19.29 13.20
C LEU A 121 -3.85 -18.75 12.97
N GLY A 122 -4.72 -18.81 13.98
CA GLY A 122 -6.07 -18.27 13.91
C GLY A 122 -6.09 -16.75 13.75
N HIS A 123 -5.28 -16.03 14.54
CA HIS A 123 -5.11 -14.59 14.42
C HIS A 123 -4.54 -14.20 13.07
N GLY A 124 -3.41 -14.82 12.66
CA GLY A 124 -2.78 -14.58 11.37
C GLY A 124 -3.73 -14.84 10.19
N TYR A 125 -4.51 -15.93 10.25
CA TYR A 125 -5.53 -16.23 9.25
C TYR A 125 -6.64 -15.18 9.23
N ALA A 126 -7.16 -14.77 10.38
CA ALA A 126 -8.17 -13.71 10.46
C ALA A 126 -7.65 -12.38 9.88
N CYS A 127 -6.42 -11.99 10.21
CA CYS A 127 -5.76 -10.81 9.66
C CYS A 127 -5.54 -10.91 8.14
N TYR A 128 -5.14 -12.07 7.64
CA TYR A 128 -5.03 -12.33 6.20
C TYR A 128 -6.38 -12.23 5.50
N LYS A 129 -7.44 -12.85 6.05
CA LYS A 129 -8.80 -12.77 5.49
C LYS A 129 -9.35 -11.35 5.52
N SER A 130 -9.09 -10.59 6.59
CA SER A 130 -9.43 -9.17 6.68
C SER A 130 -8.73 -8.36 5.58
N ALA A 131 -7.43 -8.58 5.35
CA ALA A 131 -6.71 -7.93 4.26
C ALA A 131 -7.25 -8.33 2.86
N CYS A 132 -7.66 -9.58 2.66
CA CYS A 132 -8.28 -10.02 1.42
C CYS A 132 -9.61 -9.32 1.14
N ALA A 133 -10.42 -9.10 2.17
CA ALA A 133 -11.73 -8.45 2.08
C ALA A 133 -11.66 -6.92 1.92
N LEU A 134 -10.48 -6.31 2.04
CA LEU A 134 -10.33 -4.86 2.06
C LEU A 134 -10.34 -4.24 0.66
N GLU A 135 -11.52 -3.91 0.14
CA GLU A 135 -11.71 -3.29 -1.17
C GLU A 135 -11.63 -1.77 -1.11
N LEU A 136 -10.42 -1.23 -1.28
CA LEU A 136 -10.19 0.22 -1.21
C LEU A 136 -10.66 0.91 -2.50
N ASP A 137 -11.60 1.83 -2.35
CA ASP A 137 -12.17 2.71 -3.39
C ASP A 137 -11.32 3.96 -3.69
N THR A 138 -10.17 4.09 -3.02
CA THR A 138 -9.19 5.17 -3.25
C THR A 138 -8.12 4.73 -4.25
N LEU A 139 -7.72 5.65 -5.11
CA LEU A 139 -6.68 5.39 -6.11
C LEU A 139 -5.28 5.48 -5.46
N ASN A 140 -4.52 4.39 -5.60
CA ASN A 140 -3.08 4.41 -5.40
C ASN A 140 -2.38 4.46 -6.78
N ARG A 141 -1.05 4.62 -6.80
CA ARG A 141 -0.26 4.68 -8.06
C ARG A 141 -0.53 3.50 -9.00
N ARG A 142 -0.70 2.29 -8.47
CA ARG A 142 -0.92 1.08 -9.25
C ARG A 142 -2.35 1.00 -9.79
N ARG A 143 -3.35 1.28 -8.97
CA ARG A 143 -4.77 1.30 -9.37
C ARG A 143 -5.01 2.35 -10.45
N LEU A 144 -4.38 3.52 -10.29
CA LEU A 144 -4.41 4.57 -11.29
C LEU A 144 -3.76 4.11 -12.60
N ALA A 145 -2.59 3.47 -12.56
CA ALA A 145 -1.94 2.90 -13.75
C ALA A 145 -2.83 1.85 -14.44
N LEU A 146 -3.46 0.95 -13.68
CA LEU A 146 -4.37 -0.06 -14.21
C LEU A 146 -5.59 0.57 -14.91
N CYS A 147 -6.20 1.59 -14.30
CA CYS A 147 -7.34 2.29 -14.89
C CYS A 147 -6.91 3.08 -16.13
N ALA A 148 -5.78 3.78 -16.08
CA ALA A 148 -5.27 4.56 -17.21
C ALA A 148 -4.92 3.67 -18.41
N MET A 149 -4.32 2.50 -18.16
CA MET A 149 -4.04 1.50 -19.20
C MET A 149 -5.32 0.96 -19.84
N ALA A 150 -6.31 0.55 -19.04
CA ALA A 150 -7.59 0.07 -19.56
C ALA A 150 -8.28 1.15 -20.42
N PHE A 151 -8.30 2.39 -19.93
CA PHE A 151 -8.88 3.52 -20.66
C PHE A 151 -8.15 3.80 -21.99
N ALA A 152 -6.82 3.80 -21.99
CA ALA A 152 -6.02 4.01 -23.21
C ALA A 152 -6.22 2.91 -24.26
N CYS A 153 -6.54 1.69 -23.84
CA CYS A 153 -6.88 0.57 -24.72
C CYS A 153 -8.35 0.57 -25.18
N GLY A 154 -9.20 1.45 -24.65
CA GLY A 154 -10.64 1.44 -24.90
C GLY A 154 -11.41 0.34 -24.15
N ASP A 155 -10.78 -0.27 -23.14
CA ASP A 155 -11.40 -1.29 -22.29
C ASP A 155 -12.24 -0.65 -21.17
N SER A 156 -13.17 -1.44 -20.61
CA SER A 156 -13.87 -1.04 -19.38
C SER A 156 -12.89 -0.91 -18.21
N LEU A 157 -13.00 0.18 -17.45
CA LEU A 157 -12.16 0.39 -16.26
C LEU A 157 -12.42 -0.70 -15.22
N PRO A 158 -11.37 -1.18 -14.53
CA PRO A 158 -11.53 -2.14 -13.45
C PRO A 158 -12.26 -1.50 -12.26
N THR A 159 -13.16 -2.26 -11.63
CA THR A 159 -13.80 -1.83 -10.38
C THR A 159 -12.82 -1.93 -9.19
N PRO A 160 -13.11 -1.30 -8.04
CA PRO A 160 -12.34 -1.50 -6.81
C PRO A 160 -12.17 -2.98 -6.43
N SER A 161 -13.20 -3.81 -6.65
CA SER A 161 -13.17 -5.25 -6.39
C SER A 161 -12.25 -5.99 -7.37
N ASP A 162 -12.27 -5.64 -8.65
CA ASP A 162 -11.36 -6.22 -9.66
C ASP A 162 -9.90 -5.86 -9.35
N ALA A 163 -9.65 -4.59 -9.01
CA ALA A 163 -8.32 -4.13 -8.64
C ALA A 163 -7.83 -4.81 -7.36
N ALA A 164 -8.71 -4.98 -6.36
CA ALA A 164 -8.43 -5.72 -5.14
C ALA A 164 -7.99 -7.17 -5.40
N LEU A 165 -8.65 -7.85 -6.34
CA LEU A 165 -8.29 -9.21 -6.75
C LEU A 165 -6.90 -9.27 -7.40
N ARG A 166 -6.60 -8.31 -8.29
CA ARG A 166 -5.30 -8.21 -8.99
C ARG A 166 -4.14 -7.81 -8.08
N GLU A 167 -4.38 -6.94 -7.11
CA GLU A 167 -3.37 -6.52 -6.13
C GLU A 167 -2.99 -7.66 -5.17
N GLY A 168 -3.98 -8.48 -4.79
CA GLY A 168 -3.82 -9.56 -3.83
C GLY A 168 -3.24 -9.07 -2.48
N VAL A 169 -2.95 -10.01 -1.57
CA VAL A 169 -2.13 -9.68 -0.40
C VAL A 169 -0.67 -9.75 -0.79
N PHE A 170 -0.18 -10.85 -1.38
CA PHE A 170 1.25 -11.00 -1.67
C PHE A 170 1.62 -10.90 -3.16
N ALA A 171 0.73 -10.42 -4.05
CA ALA A 171 0.99 -10.39 -5.49
C ALA A 171 2.08 -9.38 -5.89
N ASN A 172 2.78 -9.59 -7.00
CA ASN A 172 3.88 -8.70 -7.42
C ASN A 172 3.40 -7.24 -7.54
N ARG A 173 4.22 -6.28 -7.07
CA ARG A 173 3.89 -4.85 -6.92
C ARG A 173 4.00 -4.06 -8.21
N PHE A 174 4.96 -4.43 -9.03
CA PHE A 174 5.31 -3.73 -10.26
C PHE A 174 5.54 -4.79 -11.33
N PRO A 175 4.46 -5.25 -12.00
CA PRO A 175 4.61 -6.09 -13.18
C PRO A 175 5.49 -5.37 -14.19
N LEU A 176 6.38 -6.12 -14.85
CA LEU A 176 7.38 -5.58 -15.78
C LEU A 176 6.79 -4.84 -16.99
N LYS A 177 5.47 -4.92 -17.20
CA LYS A 177 4.74 -4.33 -18.34
C LYS A 177 3.73 -3.27 -17.93
N GLU A 178 3.63 -2.94 -16.64
CA GLU A 178 2.72 -1.89 -16.16
C GLU A 178 3.43 -0.53 -16.10
N VAL A 179 2.69 0.51 -16.44
CA VAL A 179 3.12 1.92 -16.33
C VAL A 179 3.50 2.26 -14.89
N ALA A 180 4.64 2.91 -14.72
CA ALA A 180 5.08 3.38 -13.41
C ALA A 180 4.67 4.85 -13.17
N VAL A 181 3.69 5.06 -12.28
CA VAL A 181 3.23 6.41 -11.91
C VAL A 181 4.03 6.97 -10.74
N ALA A 182 4.44 8.24 -10.85
CA ALA A 182 5.25 8.96 -9.87
C ALA A 182 6.57 8.24 -9.50
N CYS A 183 7.28 7.77 -10.54
CA CYS A 183 8.59 7.15 -10.41
C CYS A 183 9.69 8.18 -10.15
N LYS A 184 10.87 7.74 -9.71
CA LYS A 184 12.03 8.63 -9.60
C LYS A 184 12.51 8.98 -11.00
N ALA A 185 13.09 10.16 -11.18
CA ALA A 185 13.69 10.56 -12.46
C ALA A 185 14.73 9.55 -12.96
N GLY A 186 15.47 8.92 -12.04
CA GLY A 186 16.43 7.86 -12.37
C GLY A 186 15.80 6.58 -12.91
N ASP A 187 14.55 6.29 -12.55
CA ASP A 187 13.82 5.13 -13.07
C ASP A 187 13.23 5.42 -14.48
N ALA A 188 13.08 6.69 -14.84
CA ALA A 188 12.53 7.14 -16.12
C ALA A 188 13.62 7.50 -17.15
N ALA A 189 14.87 7.63 -16.71
CA ALA A 189 16.01 8.02 -17.52
C ALA A 189 16.73 6.82 -18.12
N ARG A 190 17.01 6.88 -19.43
CA ARG A 190 17.84 5.87 -20.11
C ARG A 190 19.33 6.08 -19.89
N ASP A 191 19.76 7.34 -19.81
CA ASP A 191 21.14 7.75 -19.67
C ASP A 191 21.25 9.03 -18.83
N SER A 192 22.49 9.42 -18.47
CA SER A 192 22.73 10.64 -17.67
C SER A 192 22.18 11.90 -18.35
N SER A 193 22.24 11.98 -19.68
CA SER A 193 21.76 13.15 -20.41
C SER A 193 20.23 13.26 -20.39
N THR A 194 19.51 12.13 -20.45
CA THR A 194 18.06 12.08 -20.29
C THR A 194 17.69 12.34 -18.84
N PHE A 195 18.44 11.82 -17.87
CA PHE A 195 18.23 12.14 -16.46
C PHE A 195 18.31 13.63 -16.19
N ASP A 196 19.36 14.32 -16.66
CA ASP A 196 19.54 15.76 -16.44
C ASP A 196 18.40 16.57 -17.08
N ARG A 197 17.94 16.16 -18.28
CA ARG A 197 16.78 16.77 -18.94
C ARG A 197 15.48 16.54 -18.18
N LEU A 198 15.21 15.31 -17.74
CA LEU A 198 14.02 14.96 -16.97
C LEU A 198 14.02 15.67 -15.61
N ALA A 199 15.17 15.73 -14.93
CA ALA A 199 15.35 16.42 -13.66
C ALA A 199 15.15 17.94 -13.81
N ALA A 200 15.74 18.55 -14.85
CA ALA A 200 15.54 19.97 -15.14
C ALA A 200 14.06 20.28 -15.47
N ALA A 201 13.40 19.42 -16.25
CA ALA A 201 11.98 19.55 -16.56
C ALA A 201 11.09 19.39 -15.32
N CYS A 202 11.38 18.43 -14.43
CA CYS A 202 10.68 18.26 -13.17
C CYS A 202 10.84 19.48 -12.25
N VAL A 203 12.06 20.04 -12.13
CA VAL A 203 12.33 21.24 -11.33
C VAL A 203 11.64 22.47 -11.93
N ALA A 204 11.67 22.63 -13.25
CA ALA A 204 10.99 23.72 -13.93
C ALA A 204 9.46 23.65 -13.77
N GLY A 205 8.88 22.45 -13.82
CA GLY A 205 7.46 22.21 -13.56
C GLY A 205 7.06 22.44 -12.10
N ALA A 206 7.91 22.02 -11.15
CA ALA A 206 7.70 22.24 -9.72
C ALA A 206 7.77 23.73 -9.33
N ALA A 207 8.75 24.46 -9.87
CA ALA A 207 8.97 25.88 -9.57
C ALA A 207 7.83 26.80 -10.05
N ARG A 208 6.99 26.33 -10.98
CA ARG A 208 5.91 27.10 -11.62
C ARG A 208 4.51 26.81 -11.06
N GLY A 209 4.44 26.04 -9.96
CA GLY A 209 3.26 26.00 -9.10
C GLY A 209 2.00 25.38 -9.71
N GLY A 210 2.12 24.33 -10.53
CA GLY A 210 0.98 23.53 -10.99
C GLY A 210 -0.08 24.29 -11.82
N ALA A 211 0.17 25.54 -12.19
CA ALA A 211 -0.68 26.30 -13.08
C ALA A 211 -0.65 25.67 -14.49
N HIS A 212 -1.83 25.38 -15.04
CA HIS A 212 -1.99 25.10 -16.47
C HIS A 212 -1.45 26.31 -17.25
N ILE A 213 -0.23 26.21 -17.75
CA ILE A 213 0.37 27.18 -18.68
C ILE A 213 0.67 26.38 -19.94
N GLU A 214 0.22 26.91 -21.07
CA GLU A 214 0.03 26.24 -22.37
C GLU A 214 1.29 25.60 -23.00
N ASP A 215 2.48 25.77 -22.41
CA ASP A 215 3.76 25.39 -23.05
C ASP A 215 4.61 24.34 -22.32
N VAL A 216 4.28 23.93 -21.08
CA VAL A 216 5.07 22.90 -20.35
C VAL A 216 4.18 21.94 -19.59
N ALA A 217 4.28 20.64 -19.91
CA ALA A 217 3.52 19.59 -19.24
C ALA A 217 3.84 19.55 -17.72
N PRO A 218 2.84 19.41 -16.84
CA PRO A 218 3.04 19.42 -15.38
C PRO A 218 3.67 18.13 -14.83
N PHE A 219 4.04 17.21 -15.71
CA PHE A 219 4.66 15.92 -15.45
C PHE A 219 5.64 15.63 -16.57
N VAL A 220 6.50 14.64 -16.35
CA VAL A 220 7.51 14.25 -17.32
C VAL A 220 7.40 12.75 -17.57
N VAL A 221 7.25 12.34 -18.83
CA VAL A 221 7.19 10.93 -19.23
C VAL A 221 8.56 10.49 -19.74
N GLY A 222 9.02 9.35 -19.26
CA GLY A 222 10.21 8.63 -19.74
C GLY A 222 9.92 7.15 -19.93
N PHE A 223 10.94 6.37 -20.22
CA PHE A 223 10.81 4.94 -20.51
C PHE A 223 11.87 4.14 -19.77
N ASP A 224 11.44 3.18 -18.96
CA ASP A 224 12.33 2.30 -18.20
C ASP A 224 12.76 1.11 -19.08
N GLU A 225 14.04 1.07 -19.46
CA GLU A 225 14.61 -0.02 -20.26
C GLU A 225 14.62 -1.35 -19.50
N ALA A 226 14.79 -1.34 -18.17
CA ALA A 226 14.78 -2.55 -17.36
C ALA A 226 13.38 -3.18 -17.29
N ARG A 227 12.32 -2.41 -17.58
CA ARG A 227 10.93 -2.85 -17.65
C ARG A 227 10.41 -2.92 -19.08
N ALA A 228 11.22 -3.45 -20.00
CA ALA A 228 10.82 -3.65 -21.39
C ALA A 228 10.28 -2.37 -22.08
N ARG A 229 10.91 -1.22 -21.80
CA ARG A 229 10.50 0.12 -22.28
C ARG A 229 9.09 0.53 -21.82
N SER A 230 8.65 0.06 -20.65
CA SER A 230 7.41 0.54 -20.04
C SER A 230 7.50 2.04 -19.76
N ALA A 231 6.43 2.77 -20.05
CA ALA A 231 6.38 4.20 -19.78
C ALA A 231 6.35 4.48 -18.27
N CYS A 232 7.08 5.52 -17.89
CA CYS A 232 7.31 5.97 -16.53
C CYS A 232 6.98 7.45 -16.45
N VAL A 233 6.24 7.88 -15.44
CA VAL A 233 5.91 9.30 -15.26
C VAL A 233 6.43 9.84 -13.94
N CYS A 234 7.20 10.92 -14.04
CA CYS A 234 7.67 11.72 -12.93
C CYS A 234 6.71 12.89 -12.72
N VAL A 235 6.20 13.03 -11.51
CA VAL A 235 5.27 14.10 -11.13
C VAL A 235 5.91 14.86 -9.97
N PRO A 236 5.86 16.21 -9.95
CA PRO A 236 6.36 17.00 -8.83
C PRO A 236 5.73 16.59 -7.48
N PRO A 237 6.45 16.74 -6.35
CA PRO A 237 5.95 16.35 -5.02
C PRO A 237 4.64 17.05 -4.64
N ASP A 238 4.51 18.33 -5.01
CA ASP A 238 3.37 19.19 -4.66
C ASP A 238 2.35 19.30 -5.80
N ALA A 239 2.37 18.37 -6.76
CA ALA A 239 1.48 18.41 -7.90
C ALA A 239 0.03 18.13 -7.47
N PRO A 240 -0.95 18.89 -7.99
CA PRO A 240 -2.35 18.59 -7.76
C PRO A 240 -2.73 17.22 -8.35
N PRO A 241 -3.77 16.55 -7.81
CA PRO A 241 -4.20 15.21 -8.24
C PRO A 241 -4.47 15.09 -9.74
N ILE A 242 -5.00 16.16 -10.36
CA ILE A 242 -5.23 16.22 -11.81
C ILE A 242 -3.94 15.98 -12.60
N ASN A 243 -2.81 16.53 -12.17
CA ASN A 243 -1.52 16.34 -12.84
C ASN A 243 -1.01 14.91 -12.70
N VAL A 244 -1.32 14.24 -11.58
CA VAL A 244 -1.02 12.81 -11.39
C VAL A 244 -1.87 11.96 -12.34
N ARG A 245 -3.15 12.29 -12.53
CA ARG A 245 -4.04 11.59 -13.48
C ARG A 245 -3.62 11.81 -14.93
N LEU A 246 -3.36 13.05 -15.32
CA LEU A 246 -2.85 13.39 -16.65
C LEU A 246 -1.56 12.64 -16.95
N GLY A 247 -0.62 12.63 -16.00
CA GLY A 247 0.63 11.90 -16.15
C GLY A 247 0.44 10.40 -16.32
N ALA A 248 -0.50 9.80 -15.58
CA ALA A 248 -0.82 8.38 -15.71
C ALA A 248 -1.46 8.05 -17.07
N LEU A 249 -2.38 8.89 -17.58
CA LEU A 249 -2.97 8.76 -18.91
C LEU A 249 -1.93 8.90 -20.02
N ALA A 250 -1.07 9.92 -19.92
CA ALA A 250 0.00 10.16 -20.89
C ALA A 250 0.97 8.97 -20.93
N ALA A 251 1.37 8.45 -19.77
CA ALA A 251 2.25 7.27 -19.74
C ALA A 251 1.55 6.01 -20.26
N ALA A 252 0.27 5.79 -19.97
CA ALA A 252 -0.51 4.68 -20.55
C ALA A 252 -0.57 4.74 -22.08
N LYS A 253 -0.90 5.91 -22.64
CA LYS A 253 -0.93 6.10 -24.09
C LYS A 253 0.46 5.99 -24.72
N ALA A 254 1.48 6.56 -24.09
CA ALA A 254 2.87 6.45 -24.53
C ALA A 254 3.34 4.99 -24.56
N SER A 255 2.94 4.18 -23.57
CA SER A 255 3.28 2.75 -23.54
C SER A 255 2.63 1.94 -24.66
N ALA A 256 1.51 2.40 -25.22
CA ALA A 256 0.91 1.79 -26.40
C ALA A 256 1.62 2.25 -27.69
N LEU A 257 1.91 3.54 -27.82
CA LEU A 257 2.53 4.14 -29.01
C LEU A 257 4.00 3.77 -29.18
N ILE A 258 4.75 3.55 -28.09
CA ILE A 258 6.17 3.20 -28.13
C ILE A 258 6.44 1.83 -28.78
N ALA A 259 5.42 0.98 -28.90
CA ALA A 259 5.52 -0.28 -29.63
C ALA A 259 5.60 -0.06 -31.15
N GLU A 260 5.11 1.07 -31.65
CA GLU A 260 4.96 1.37 -33.08
C GLU A 260 5.96 2.43 -33.58
N SER A 261 6.56 3.22 -32.68
CA SER A 261 7.50 4.30 -33.00
C SER A 261 8.77 4.26 -32.14
N ASN A 262 9.91 4.60 -32.75
CA ASN A 262 11.20 4.76 -32.05
C ASN A 262 11.53 6.21 -31.68
N ASP A 263 10.68 7.18 -32.06
CA ASP A 263 10.85 8.58 -31.67
C ASP A 263 10.16 8.85 -30.33
N ASP A 264 10.93 8.78 -29.25
CA ASP A 264 10.43 9.00 -27.89
C ASP A 264 9.80 10.39 -27.72
N MET A 265 10.32 11.44 -28.38
CA MET A 265 9.82 12.80 -28.22
C MET A 265 8.44 12.94 -28.86
N HIS A 266 8.30 12.43 -30.08
CA HIS A 266 7.01 12.41 -30.77
C HIS A 266 5.95 11.63 -29.97
N VAL A 267 6.31 10.44 -29.47
CA VAL A 267 5.42 9.60 -28.65
C VAL A 267 4.98 10.33 -27.39
N VAL A 268 5.91 11.00 -26.68
CA VAL A 268 5.58 11.73 -25.45
C VAL A 268 4.68 12.93 -25.73
N THR A 269 4.94 13.70 -26.79
CA THR A 269 4.10 14.85 -27.16
C THR A 269 2.68 14.42 -27.54
N GLU A 270 2.54 13.41 -28.40
CA GLU A 270 1.24 12.89 -28.83
C GLU A 270 0.45 12.32 -27.63
N ALA A 271 1.10 11.51 -26.80
CA ALA A 271 0.47 10.92 -25.62
C ALA A 271 0.04 11.98 -24.60
N SER A 272 0.81 13.05 -24.42
CA SER A 272 0.47 14.16 -23.52
C SER A 272 -0.71 14.96 -24.04
N ALA A 273 -0.78 15.22 -25.36
CA ALA A 273 -1.91 15.90 -25.99
C ALA A 273 -3.19 15.06 -25.88
N TRP A 274 -3.10 13.74 -26.12
CA TRP A 274 -4.22 12.81 -25.93
C TRP A 274 -4.69 12.79 -24.48
N ALA A 275 -3.77 12.73 -23.50
CA ALA A 275 -4.14 12.74 -22.09
C ALA A 275 -4.89 14.02 -21.68
N ALA A 276 -4.43 15.19 -22.16
CA ALA A 276 -5.10 16.47 -21.90
C ALA A 276 -6.52 16.50 -22.50
N ALA A 277 -6.73 15.92 -23.68
CA ALA A 277 -8.04 15.88 -24.33
C ALA A 277 -9.05 14.94 -23.65
N ASN A 278 -8.58 13.91 -22.94
CA ASN A 278 -9.42 12.83 -22.39
C ASN A 278 -9.49 12.79 -20.86
N GLU A 279 -8.92 13.76 -20.14
CA GLU A 279 -8.85 13.73 -18.66
C GLU A 279 -10.23 13.77 -18.00
N SER A 280 -11.13 14.62 -18.51
CA SER A 280 -12.48 14.77 -17.96
C SER A 280 -13.32 13.51 -18.15
N GLU A 281 -13.24 12.89 -19.33
CA GLU A 281 -13.92 11.62 -19.62
C GLU A 281 -13.36 10.48 -18.75
N PHE A 282 -12.04 10.46 -18.55
CA PHE A 282 -11.39 9.49 -17.67
C PHE A 282 -11.82 9.66 -16.20
N GLU A 283 -11.88 10.90 -15.70
CA GLU A 283 -12.37 11.17 -14.35
C GLU A 283 -13.83 10.71 -14.19
N GLU A 284 -14.68 10.97 -15.18
CA GLU A 284 -16.06 10.51 -15.15
C GLU A 284 -16.14 8.98 -15.18
N ALA A 285 -15.34 8.33 -16.02
CA ALA A 285 -15.27 6.86 -16.10
C ALA A 285 -14.79 6.24 -14.77
N LEU A 286 -13.83 6.87 -14.09
CA LEU A 286 -13.39 6.47 -12.76
C LEU A 286 -14.54 6.51 -11.76
N ARG A 287 -15.29 7.62 -11.71
CA ARG A 287 -16.45 7.78 -10.81
C ARG A 287 -17.55 6.76 -11.14
N ARG A 288 -17.88 6.56 -12.42
CA ARG A 288 -18.85 5.55 -12.87
C ARG A 288 -18.46 4.13 -12.46
N SER A 289 -17.15 3.85 -12.40
CA SER A 289 -16.60 2.54 -12.00
C SER A 289 -16.46 2.37 -10.48
N GLY A 290 -16.85 3.37 -9.69
CA GLY A 290 -16.86 3.31 -8.22
C GLY A 290 -15.60 3.84 -7.53
N TRP A 291 -14.71 4.54 -8.25
CA TRP A 291 -13.51 5.15 -7.67
C TRP A 291 -13.79 6.53 -7.08
N ARG A 292 -13.18 6.84 -5.93
CA ARG A 292 -13.11 8.21 -5.41
C ARG A 292 -12.01 8.97 -6.16
N SER A 293 -12.42 9.95 -6.98
CA SER A 293 -11.50 10.78 -7.79
C SER A 293 -11.05 12.07 -7.09
N GLU A 294 -11.71 12.44 -5.99
CA GLU A 294 -11.32 13.55 -5.12
C GLU A 294 -10.25 13.06 -4.13
N ALA A 295 -9.02 13.52 -4.32
CA ALA A 295 -7.95 13.51 -3.34
C ALA A 295 -7.33 14.90 -3.29
#